data_AF-A0A4Y2WPF9-F1
#
_entry.id   AF-A0A4Y2WPF9-F1
#
_cell.length_a   1.000
_cell.length_b   1.000
_cell.length_c   1.000
_cell.angle_alpha   90.00
_cell.angle_beta   90.00
_cell.angle_gamma   90.00
#
_symmetry.space_group_name_H-M   'P 1'
#
loop_
_entity.id
_entity.type
_entity.pdbx_description
1 polymer ?
#
loop_
_entity_poly.entity_id
_entity_poly.type
_entity_poly.pdbx_seq_one_letter_code
_entity_poly.pdbx_strand_id
1 'polypeptide(L)'
;MKASTNSENILFLKPGRGEAGDALYCAATPNIAPHIRVNILFLHAFSGRDTTSALFRQEKKKCINVLNSTELQQVVNIFRDESACPYDIDEAEQKVLIALYGGRTVKKHWIT
;
A
#
# COMPACT_ATOMS: atom_id res chain seq x y z
N MET A 1 34.38 3.83 -15.83
CA MET A 1 33.56 2.62 -16.03
C MET A 1 32.09 3.06 -16.05
N LYS A 2 31.38 2.91 -17.18
CA LYS A 2 29.91 3.08 -17.18
C LYS A 2 29.31 1.85 -16.51
N ALA A 3 28.59 2.05 -15.41
CA ALA A 3 27.75 0.99 -14.86
C ALA A 3 26.72 0.62 -15.92
N SER A 4 26.80 -0.61 -16.43
CA SER A 4 25.72 -1.19 -17.21
C SER A 4 24.57 -1.41 -16.24
N THR A 5 23.54 -0.57 -16.32
CA THR A 5 22.26 -0.83 -15.65
C THR A 5 21.53 -1.95 -16.40
N ASN A 6 22.06 -3.17 -16.33
CA ASN A 6 21.25 -4.37 -16.56
C ASN A 6 20.41 -4.57 -15.30
N SER A 7 19.41 -3.71 -15.09
CA SER A 7 18.33 -4.04 -14.16
C SER A 7 17.58 -5.18 -14.83
N GLU A 8 17.84 -6.41 -14.40
CA GLU A 8 17.02 -7.56 -14.77
C GLU A 8 15.58 -7.21 -14.42
N ASN A 9 14.77 -6.89 -15.44
CA ASN A 9 13.38 -6.54 -15.25
C ASN A 9 12.68 -7.81 -14.77
N ILE A 10 12.37 -7.90 -13.48
CA ILE A 10 11.63 -9.03 -12.92
C ILE A 10 10.28 -9.09 -13.62
N LEU A 11 10.07 -10.19 -14.36
CA LEU A 11 8.84 -10.48 -15.10
C LEU A 11 8.04 -11.55 -14.34
N PHE A 12 6.75 -11.29 -14.13
CA PHE A 12 5.79 -12.24 -13.59
C PHE A 12 4.94 -12.79 -14.73
N LEU A 13 5.04 -14.09 -14.97
CA LEU A 13 4.12 -14.79 -15.87
C LEU A 13 2.80 -15.04 -15.11
N LYS A 14 1.73 -14.45 -15.61
CA LYS A 14 0.37 -14.82 -15.23
C LYS A 14 -0.15 -15.80 -16.27
N PRO A 15 -0.36 -17.07 -15.90
CA PRO A 15 -1.00 -18.02 -16.78
C PRO A 15 -2.38 -17.50 -17.20
N GLY A 16 -2.70 -17.72 -18.47
CA GLY A 16 -4.00 -17.46 -19.04
C GLY A 16 -5.13 -18.11 -18.25
N ARG A 17 -6.34 -17.56 -18.36
CA ARG A 17 -7.56 -18.17 -17.81
C ARG A 17 -8.61 -18.28 -18.90
N GLY A 18 -9.06 -19.50 -19.18
CA GLY A 18 -9.99 -19.76 -20.27
C GLY A 18 -9.33 -19.52 -21.63
N GLU A 19 -10.00 -18.77 -22.50
CA GLU A 19 -9.50 -18.39 -23.83
C GLU A 19 -8.39 -17.33 -23.80
N ALA A 20 -8.21 -16.63 -22.66
CA ALA A 20 -7.16 -15.63 -22.54
C ALA A 20 -5.79 -16.31 -22.46
N GLY A 21 -4.87 -15.93 -23.35
CA GLY A 21 -3.48 -16.40 -23.33
C GLY A 21 -2.69 -15.87 -22.13
N ASP A 22 -1.47 -16.37 -21.99
CA ASP A 22 -0.56 -15.97 -20.93
C ASP A 22 -0.20 -14.48 -21.02
N ALA A 23 -0.05 -13.84 -19.87
CA ALA A 23 0.32 -12.43 -19.77
C ALA A 23 1.60 -12.27 -18.95
N LEU A 24 2.56 -11.49 -19.47
CA LEU A 24 3.75 -11.08 -18.73
C LEU A 24 3.53 -9.72 -18.09
N TYR A 25 3.76 -9.64 -16.78
CA TYR A 25 3.73 -8.40 -16.02
C TYR A 25 5.15 -8.06 -15.58
N CYS A 26 5.68 -6.90 -15.97
CA CYS A 26 6.92 -6.40 -15.39
C CYS A 26 6.59 -5.39 -14.29
N ALA A 27 7.37 -5.40 -13.20
CA ALA A 27 7.21 -4.42 -12.12
C ALA A 27 7.40 -2.97 -12.59
N ALA A 28 8.11 -2.76 -13.71
CA ALA A 28 8.31 -1.46 -14.33
C ALA A 28 7.09 -0.95 -15.13
N THR A 29 6.23 -1.84 -15.62
CA THR A 29 5.18 -1.55 -16.62
C THR A 29 3.83 -1.04 -16.13
N PRO A 30 3.37 -1.22 -14.87
CA PRO A 30 1.99 -0.88 -14.58
C PRO A 30 1.80 0.63 -14.73
N ASN A 31 0.73 1.03 -15.43
CA ASN A 31 0.24 2.41 -15.56
C ASN A 31 -0.36 2.91 -14.22
N ILE A 32 0.32 2.58 -13.13
CA ILE A 32 -0.04 2.80 -11.75
C ILE A 32 0.88 3.91 -11.25
N ALA A 33 0.31 4.89 -10.56
CA ALA A 33 1.06 6.04 -10.07
C ALA A 33 2.26 5.59 -9.20
N PRO A 34 3.43 6.26 -9.29
CA PRO A 34 4.65 5.83 -8.61
C PRO A 34 4.47 5.60 -7.10
N HIS A 35 3.68 6.43 -6.42
CA HIS A 35 3.41 6.31 -4.99
C HIS A 35 2.58 5.08 -4.63
N ILE A 36 1.74 4.58 -5.53
CA ILE A 36 1.01 3.32 -5.34
C ILE A 36 1.94 2.13 -5.52
N ARG A 37 2.86 2.21 -6.50
CA ARG A 37 3.85 1.15 -6.77
C ARG A 37 4.76 0.89 -5.57
N VAL A 38 5.29 1.95 -4.96
CA VAL A 38 6.19 1.83 -3.79
C VAL A 38 5.47 1.37 -2.53
N ASN A 39 4.14 1.48 -2.48
CA ASN A 39 3.31 1.12 -1.33
C ASN A 39 2.48 -0.15 -1.57
N ILE A 40 2.88 -1.01 -2.52
CA ILE A 40 2.10 -2.20 -2.90
C ILE A 40 1.94 -3.20 -1.75
N LEU A 41 2.95 -3.34 -0.88
CA LEU A 41 2.89 -4.21 0.30
C LEU A 41 1.91 -3.68 1.36
N PHE A 42 1.93 -2.36 1.59
CA PHE A 42 0.95 -1.70 2.45
C PHE A 42 -0.47 -1.91 1.92
N LEU A 43 -0.69 -1.68 0.61
CA LEU A 43 -1.97 -1.95 -0.04
C LEU A 43 -2.41 -3.41 0.16
N HIS A 44 -1.48 -4.36 0.01
CA HIS A 44 -1.79 -5.77 0.19
C HIS A 44 -2.23 -6.09 1.63
N ALA A 45 -1.51 -5.55 2.62
CA ALA A 45 -1.82 -5.76 4.04
C ALA A 45 -3.21 -5.21 4.43
N PHE A 46 -3.55 -3.99 4.01
CA PHE A 46 -4.79 -3.34 4.42
C PHE A 46 -6.01 -3.71 3.58
N SER A 47 -5.82 -3.94 2.28
CA SER A 47 -6.92 -4.28 1.37
C SER A 47 -7.19 -5.78 1.24
N GLY A 48 -6.28 -6.60 1.78
CA GLY A 48 -6.38 -8.04 1.81
C GLY A 48 -6.32 -8.72 0.44
N ARG A 49 -6.26 -10.05 0.47
CA ARG A 49 -6.56 -10.89 -0.70
C ARG A 49 -8.08 -10.95 -0.88
N ASP A 50 -8.54 -11.14 -2.13
CA ASP A 50 -9.94 -11.00 -2.57
C ASP A 50 -11.00 -11.73 -1.71
N THR A 51 -10.63 -12.68 -0.83
CA THR A 51 -11.58 -13.51 -0.10
C THR A 51 -11.27 -13.80 1.38
N THR A 52 -10.24 -13.26 2.05
CA THR A 52 -9.96 -13.74 3.44
C THR A 52 -9.33 -12.78 4.46
N SER A 53 -8.69 -11.67 4.08
CA SER A 53 -7.93 -10.85 5.07
C SER A 53 -8.08 -9.33 4.93
N ALA A 54 -9.18 -8.85 4.34
CA ALA A 54 -9.43 -7.42 4.18
C ALA A 54 -10.11 -6.82 5.42
N LEU A 55 -9.82 -5.55 5.70
CA LEU A 55 -10.54 -4.80 6.73
C LEU A 55 -12.05 -4.74 6.42
N PHE A 56 -12.87 -4.94 7.45
CA PHE A 56 -14.32 -5.02 7.30
C PHE A 56 -14.90 -3.75 6.64
N ARG A 57 -15.68 -3.95 5.58
CA ARG A 57 -16.30 -2.88 4.78
C ARG A 57 -15.30 -1.90 4.14
N GLN A 58 -14.05 -2.30 3.96
CA GLN A 58 -13.07 -1.52 3.22
C GLN A 58 -12.81 -2.14 1.85
N GLU A 59 -13.34 -1.50 0.81
CA GLU A 59 -13.07 -1.91 -0.57
C GLU A 59 -11.64 -1.54 -0.99
N LYS A 60 -11.05 -2.33 -1.90
CA LYS A 60 -9.71 -2.06 -2.47
C LYS A 60 -9.56 -0.64 -3.02
N LYS A 61 -10.60 -0.13 -3.70
CA LYS A 61 -10.61 1.26 -4.23
C LYS A 61 -10.46 2.30 -3.14
N LYS A 62 -11.07 2.07 -1.97
CA LYS A 62 -10.99 2.97 -0.83
C LYS A 62 -9.59 2.98 -0.21
N CYS A 63 -8.95 1.82 -0.12
CA CYS A 63 -7.54 1.73 0.29
C CYS A 63 -6.59 2.44 -0.67
N ILE A 64 -6.83 2.34 -1.99
CA ILE A 64 -6.05 3.08 -2.99
C ILE A 64 -6.26 4.60 -2.83
N ASN A 65 -7.49 5.04 -2.59
CA ASN A 65 -7.78 6.47 -2.40
C ASN A 65 -7.10 7.07 -1.16
N VAL A 66 -6.94 6.29 -0.08
CA VAL A 66 -6.16 6.71 1.11
C VAL A 66 -4.75 7.12 0.69
N LEU A 67 -4.11 6.37 -0.21
CA LEU A 67 -2.77 6.70 -0.72
C LEU A 67 -2.73 7.87 -1.71
N ASN A 68 -3.87 8.35 -2.20
CA ASN A 68 -3.90 9.55 -3.03
C ASN A 68 -3.84 10.85 -2.20
N SER A 69 -3.98 10.76 -0.87
CA SER A 69 -3.78 11.90 0.03
C SER A 69 -2.28 12.11 0.31
N THR A 70 -1.78 13.33 0.08
CA THR A 70 -0.39 13.70 0.36
C THR A 70 -0.01 13.50 1.83
N GLU A 71 -0.93 13.77 2.75
CA GLU A 71 -0.74 13.55 4.19
C GLU A 71 -0.55 12.07 4.50
N LEU A 72 -1.43 11.21 3.95
CA LEU A 72 -1.37 9.78 4.22
C LEU A 72 -0.20 9.11 3.49
N GLN A 73 0.28 9.67 2.38
CA GLN A 73 1.55 9.22 1.77
C GLN A 73 2.73 9.39 2.72
N GLN A 74 2.79 10.49 3.47
CA GLN A 74 3.83 10.69 4.48
C GLN A 74 3.70 9.70 5.63
N VAL A 75 2.46 9.45 6.08
CA VAL A 75 2.18 8.43 7.10
C VAL A 75 2.63 7.05 6.64
N VAL A 76 2.37 6.68 5.38
CA VAL A 76 2.74 5.36 4.85
C VAL A 76 4.26 5.17 4.72
N ASN A 77 5.01 6.27 4.56
CA ASN A 77 6.47 6.20 4.53
C ASN A 77 7.07 5.70 5.86
N ILE A 78 6.38 5.87 6.99
CA ILE A 78 6.82 5.37 8.31
C ILE A 78 6.96 3.85 8.29
N PHE A 79 6.05 3.12 7.63
CA PHE A 79 6.13 1.66 7.51
C PHE A 79 7.32 1.16 6.67
N ARG A 80 8.00 2.07 5.95
CA ARG A 80 9.15 1.77 5.11
C ARG A 80 10.46 2.26 5.73
N ASP A 81 10.38 3.01 6.82
CA ASP A 81 11.54 3.50 7.54
C ASP A 81 12.01 2.40 8.50
N GLU A 82 13.17 1.82 8.19
CA GLU A 82 13.80 0.78 9.02
C GLU A 82 14.19 1.29 10.41
N SER A 83 14.26 2.61 10.60
CA SER A 83 14.54 3.25 11.88
C SER A 83 13.29 3.64 12.69
N ALA A 84 12.09 3.47 12.11
CA ALA A 84 10.84 3.80 12.79
C ALA A 84 10.69 2.97 14.07
N CYS A 85 10.40 3.64 15.18
CA CYS A 85 10.16 2.94 16.43
C CYS A 85 8.72 2.39 16.46
N PRO A 86 8.41 1.41 17.32
CA PRO A 86 7.07 0.84 17.42
C PRO A 86 5.96 1.87 17.69
N TYR A 87 6.27 2.97 18.38
CA TYR A 87 5.31 4.05 18.64
C TYR A 87 4.93 4.81 17.36
N ASP A 88 5.91 5.12 16.50
CA ASP A 88 5.64 5.80 15.23
C ASP A 88 4.79 4.93 14.30
N ILE A 89 5.05 3.62 14.31
CA ILE A 89 4.28 2.62 13.55
C ILE A 89 2.83 2.55 14.06
N ASP A 90 2.61 2.50 15.38
CA ASP A 90 1.26 2.49 15.97
C ASP A 90 0.49 3.78 15.64
N GLU A 91 1.13 4.94 15.76
CA GLU A 91 0.50 6.21 15.41
C GLU A 91 0.15 6.28 13.92
N ALA A 92 1.04 5.78 13.06
CA ALA A 92 0.82 5.70 11.62
C ALA A 92 -0.34 4.76 11.27
N GLU A 93 -0.40 3.58 11.89
CA GLU A 93 -1.48 2.61 11.72
C GLU A 93 -2.82 3.22 12.13
N GLN A 94 -2.89 3.87 13.29
CA GLN A 94 -4.11 4.55 13.74
C GLN A 94 -4.57 5.61 12.75
N LYS A 95 -3.67 6.45 12.23
CA LYS A 95 -4.01 7.47 11.23
C LYS A 95 -4.60 6.85 9.96
N VAL A 96 -3.99 5.77 9.47
CA VAL A 96 -4.50 5.02 8.31
C VAL A 96 -5.87 4.43 8.58
N LEU A 97 -6.07 3.77 9.71
CA LEU A 97 -7.36 3.17 10.08
C LEU A 97 -8.45 4.25 10.23
N ILE A 98 -8.16 5.37 10.87
CA ILE A 98 -9.09 6.49 11.00
C ILE A 98 -9.49 7.02 9.62
N ALA A 99 -8.53 7.23 8.72
CA ALA A 99 -8.80 7.67 7.36
C ALA A 99 -9.65 6.65 6.58
N LEU A 100 -9.37 5.35 6.73
CA LEU A 100 -10.15 4.29 6.10
C LEU A 100 -11.59 4.28 6.61
N TYR A 101 -11.83 4.42 7.91
CA TYR A 101 -13.19 4.38 8.45
C TYR A 101 -13.91 5.75 8.44
N GLY A 102 -13.24 6.82 8.00
CA GLY A 102 -13.80 8.18 8.00
C GLY A 102 -13.97 8.75 9.41
N GLY A 103 -13.18 8.25 10.37
CA GLY A 103 -13.20 8.72 11.75
C GLY A 103 -12.56 10.09 11.91
N ARG A 104 -12.70 10.68 13.11
CA ARG A 104 -11.94 11.86 13.53
C ARG A 104 -11.13 11.53 14.77
N THR A 105 -9.94 12.10 14.89
CA THR A 105 -9.18 12.04 16.13
C THR A 105 -9.86 12.92 17.16
N VAL A 106 -10.25 12.33 18.28
CA VAL A 106 -10.54 13.07 19.50
C VAL A 106 -9.27 13.08 20.32
N LYS A 107 -8.71 14.27 20.58
CA LYS A 107 -7.60 14.40 21.54
C LYS A 107 -8.13 13.86 22.87
N LYS A 108 -7.53 12.79 23.38
CA LYS A 108 -7.86 12.29 24.71
C LYS A 108 -7.48 13.39 25.70
N HIS A 109 -8.47 14.16 26.13
CA HIS A 109 -8.38 14.90 27.38
C HIS A 109 -8.49 13.83 28.45
N TRP A 110 -7.36 13.48 29.06
CA TRP A 110 -7.35 12.59 30.20
C TRP A 110 -8.25 13.22 31.27
N ILE A 111 -9.31 12.51 31.67
CA ILE A 111 -10.00 12.81 32.92
C ILE A 111 -9.07 12.29 34.00
N THR A 112 -8.53 13.23 34.77
CA THR A 112 -7.64 13.05 35.91
C THR A 112 -8.27 12.18 37.00
#